data_AF-B2KCI2-F1
#
_entry.id   AF-B2KCI2-F1
#
_cell.length_a   1.000
_cell.length_b   1.000
_cell.length_c   1.000
_cell.angle_alpha   90.00
_cell.angle_beta   90.00
_cell.angle_gamma   90.00
#
_symmetry.space_group_name_H-M   'P 1'
#
loop_
_entity.id
_entity.type
_entity.pdbx_description
1 polymer ?
#
loop_
_entity_poly.entity_id
_entity_poly.type
_entity_poly.pdbx_seq_one_letter_code
_entity_poly.pdbx_strand_id
1 'polypeptide(L)'
;MKKGFTLIELLVVVLIIGILAAIALPQYTRSVEKAKASRILPIMSSLKQAVRVCLMETGGVQCDIDQLNITINNASGTPITRANVSTSNQTPTPINNEWGIAYNHASGEIFLVRIPYAGKFFWDIILSTKDGSCYVRGNTSHPDGMKVIESLGFTKSAGTSGWITYRCD
;
A
#
# COMPACT_ATOMS: atom_id res chain seq x y z
N MET A 1 54.56 23.38 8.88
CA MET A 1 54.01 23.17 7.53
C MET A 1 52.80 22.27 7.65
N LYS A 2 51.60 22.75 7.29
CA LYS A 2 50.39 21.92 7.32
C LYS A 2 50.46 20.92 6.16
N LYS A 3 50.42 19.61 6.44
CA LYS A 3 50.23 18.58 5.41
C LYS A 3 48.88 18.82 4.75
N GLY A 4 48.89 19.24 3.49
CA GLY A 4 47.69 19.31 2.66
C GLY A 4 47.29 17.93 2.17
N PHE A 5 45.99 17.68 2.09
CA PHE A 5 45.42 16.50 1.43
C PHE A 5 45.90 16.46 -0.03
N THR A 6 46.27 15.28 -0.53
CA THR A 6 46.65 15.11 -1.92
C THR A 6 45.42 15.04 -2.82
N LEU A 7 45.53 15.56 -4.05
CA LEU A 7 44.43 15.56 -5.02
C LEU A 7 44.06 14.12 -5.44
N ILE A 8 45.03 13.21 -5.40
CA ILE A 8 44.83 11.78 -5.68
C ILE A 8 44.08 11.06 -4.54
N GLU A 9 44.31 11.41 -3.27
CA GLU A 9 43.54 10.88 -2.15
C GLU A 9 42.06 11.22 -2.30
N LEU A 10 41.74 12.46 -2.68
CA LEU A 10 40.35 12.86 -2.90
C LEU A 10 39.71 12.16 -4.10
N LEU A 11 40.47 11.90 -5.17
CA LEU A 11 39.96 11.24 -6.37
C LEU A 11 39.57 9.78 -6.10
N VAL A 12 40.41 9.04 -5.37
CA VAL A 12 40.11 7.63 -5.02
C VAL A 12 38.90 7.54 -4.09
N VAL A 13 38.74 8.49 -3.15
CA VAL A 13 37.58 8.52 -2.25
C VAL A 13 36.28 8.73 -3.02
N VAL A 14 36.24 9.69 -3.96
CA VAL A 14 35.04 9.93 -4.78
C VAL A 14 34.72 8.73 -5.67
N LEU A 15 35.74 8.05 -6.19
CA LEU A 15 35.57 6.83 -6.97
C LEU A 15 34.92 5.70 -6.15
N ILE A 16 35.38 5.46 -4.91
CA ILE A 16 34.80 4.44 -4.02
C ILE A 16 33.36 4.82 -3.62
N ILE A 17 33.11 6.08 -3.26
CA ILE A 17 31.75 6.56 -2.94
C ILE A 17 30.81 6.40 -4.14
N GLY A 18 31.29 6.64 -5.36
CA GLY A 18 30.53 6.44 -6.59
C GLY A 18 30.05 5.01 -6.79
N ILE A 19 30.93 4.02 -6.56
CA ILE A 19 30.59 2.60 -6.65
C ILE A 19 29.56 2.21 -5.58
N LEU A 20 29.78 2.63 -4.33
CA LEU A 20 28.86 2.35 -3.23
C LEU A 20 27.48 2.97 -3.47
N ALA A 21 27.41 4.21 -3.96
CA ALA A 21 26.16 4.91 -4.23
C ALA A 21 25.34 4.22 -5.32
N ALA A 22 25.98 3.69 -6.37
CA ALA A 22 25.30 3.00 -7.47
C ALA A 22 24.51 1.76 -7.01
N ILE A 23 25.02 1.03 -6.01
CA ILE A 23 24.37 -0.15 -5.44
C ILE A 23 23.36 0.25 -4.34
N ALA A 24 23.73 1.21 -3.49
CA ALA A 24 22.93 1.59 -2.33
C ALA A 24 21.61 2.30 -2.69
N LEU A 25 21.61 3.18 -3.70
CA LEU A 25 20.43 3.96 -4.08
C LEU A 25 19.20 3.11 -4.45
N PRO A 26 19.27 2.13 -5.38
CA PRO A 26 18.10 1.31 -5.73
C PRO A 26 17.62 0.43 -4.57
N GLN A 27 18.51 0.03 -3.66
CA GLN A 27 18.14 -0.72 -2.46
C GLN A 27 17.42 0.19 -1.44
N TYR A 28 17.91 1.41 -1.26
CA TYR A 28 17.31 2.39 -0.36
C TYR A 28 15.89 2.74 -0.78
N THR A 29 15.64 2.98 -2.07
CA THR A 29 14.29 3.27 -2.58
C THR A 29 13.32 2.12 -2.32
N ARG A 30 13.71 0.88 -2.59
CA ARG A 30 12.90 -0.32 -2.29
C ARG A 30 12.57 -0.43 -0.80
N SER A 31 13.54 -0.15 0.07
CA SER A 31 13.36 -0.24 1.53
C SER A 31 12.39 0.83 2.06
N VAL A 32 12.51 2.06 1.55
CA VAL A 32 11.58 3.16 1.87
C VAL A 32 10.17 2.81 1.40
N GLU A 33 10.01 2.24 0.20
CA GLU A 33 8.69 1.83 -0.29
C GLU A 33 8.09 0.68 0.53
N LYS A 34 8.89 -0.31 0.95
CA LYS A 34 8.44 -1.36 1.88
C LYS A 34 7.96 -0.76 3.21
N ALA A 35 8.70 0.20 3.77
CA ALA A 35 8.34 0.88 5.01
C ALA A 35 7.08 1.74 4.87
N LYS A 36 6.83 2.33 3.69
CA LYS A 36 5.56 3.02 3.41
C LYS A 36 4.40 2.05 3.27
N ALA A 37 4.64 0.89 2.66
CA ALA A 37 3.66 -0.17 2.49
C ALA A 37 3.22 -0.77 3.83
N SER A 38 4.15 -1.00 4.75
CA SER A 38 3.82 -1.58 6.08
C SER A 38 2.90 -0.70 6.92
N ARG A 39 2.79 0.60 6.63
CA ARG A 39 1.85 1.51 7.31
C ARG A 39 0.38 1.15 7.08
N ILE A 40 0.05 0.40 6.02
CA ILE A 40 -1.34 0.02 5.73
C ILE A 40 -1.82 -1.14 6.59
N LEU A 41 -0.91 -1.98 7.07
CA LEU A 41 -1.23 -3.19 7.84
C LEU A 41 -2.08 -2.92 9.10
N PRO A 42 -1.76 -1.94 9.98
CA PRO A 42 -2.59 -1.65 11.15
C PRO A 42 -3.98 -1.10 10.79
N ILE A 43 -4.06 -0.31 9.71
CA ILE A 43 -5.33 0.25 9.22
C ILE A 43 -6.21 -0.88 8.69
N MET A 44 -5.64 -1.78 7.89
CA MET A 44 -6.31 -2.97 7.37
C MET A 44 -6.81 -3.88 8.49
N SER A 45 -6.00 -4.10 9.54
CA SER A 45 -6.41 -4.89 10.70
C SER A 45 -7.60 -4.27 11.43
N SER A 46 -7.57 -2.95 11.65
CA SER A 46 -8.67 -2.20 12.29
C SER A 46 -9.96 -2.26 11.46
N LEU A 47 -9.84 -2.10 10.13
CA LEU A 47 -10.94 -2.23 9.18
C LEU A 47 -11.54 -3.64 9.15
N LYS A 48 -10.70 -4.68 9.08
CA LYS A 48 -11.14 -6.08 9.11
C LYS A 48 -11.91 -6.39 10.39
N GLN A 49 -11.45 -5.86 11.52
CA GLN A 49 -12.14 -5.99 12.80
C GLN A 49 -13.49 -5.26 12.81
N ALA A 50 -13.54 -4.03 12.31
CA ALA A 50 -14.78 -3.26 12.21
C ALA A 50 -15.82 -3.95 11.32
N VAL A 51 -15.41 -4.46 10.15
CA VAL A 51 -16.28 -5.21 9.24
C VAL A 51 -16.80 -6.47 9.93
N ARG A 52 -15.94 -7.19 10.64
CA ARG A 52 -16.34 -8.39 11.39
C ARG A 52 -17.39 -8.09 12.45
N VAL A 53 -17.22 -7.01 13.23
CA VAL A 53 -18.19 -6.60 14.24
C VAL A 53 -19.52 -6.24 13.59
N CYS A 54 -19.49 -5.42 12.53
CA CYS A 54 -20.71 -5.06 11.81
C CYS A 54 -21.43 -6.30 11.23
N LEU A 55 -20.71 -7.26 10.63
CA LEU A 55 -21.32 -8.48 10.12
C LEU A 55 -21.98 -9.34 11.22
N MET A 56 -21.44 -9.31 12.43
CA MET A 56 -22.05 -9.97 13.60
C MET A 56 -23.33 -9.27 14.05
N GLU A 57 -23.38 -7.94 13.97
CA GLU A 57 -24.57 -7.13 14.33
C GLU A 57 -25.69 -7.23 13.29
N THR A 58 -25.34 -7.28 12.01
CA THR A 58 -26.31 -7.32 10.90
C THR A 58 -26.78 -8.73 10.54
N GLY A 59 -26.24 -9.77 11.17
CA GLY A 59 -26.56 -11.16 10.85
C GLY A 59 -26.00 -11.62 9.49
N GLY A 60 -24.89 -11.05 9.04
CA GLY A 60 -24.22 -11.41 7.78
C GLY A 60 -24.72 -10.66 6.55
N VAL A 61 -25.47 -9.57 6.71
CA VAL A 61 -25.81 -8.66 5.61
C VAL A 61 -24.65 -7.69 5.35
N GLN A 62 -24.44 -7.31 4.08
CA GLN A 62 -23.43 -6.34 3.67
C GLN A 62 -23.39 -5.12 4.59
N CYS A 63 -22.20 -4.82 5.10
CA CYS A 63 -21.96 -3.64 5.93
C CYS A 63 -21.74 -2.39 5.07
N ASP A 64 -22.37 -1.29 5.48
CA ASP A 64 -22.08 0.05 5.01
C ASP A 64 -20.88 0.63 5.78
N ILE A 65 -20.12 1.52 5.15
CA ILE A 65 -18.99 2.21 5.79
C ILE A 65 -19.44 3.07 6.98
N ASP A 66 -20.68 3.60 6.94
CA ASP A 66 -21.26 4.40 8.02
C ASP A 66 -21.51 3.56 9.29
N GLN A 67 -21.58 2.23 9.17
CA GLN A 67 -21.79 1.30 10.29
C GLN A 67 -20.49 0.82 10.94
N LEU A 68 -19.33 1.09 10.32
CA LEU A 68 -18.05 0.53 10.79
C LEU A 68 -17.50 1.21 12.05
N ASN A 69 -18.13 2.29 12.55
CA ASN A 69 -17.74 3.03 13.76
C ASN A 69 -16.22 3.20 13.98
N ILE A 70 -15.50 3.47 12.89
CA ILE A 70 -14.05 3.71 12.90
C ILE A 70 -13.77 5.06 12.26
N THR A 71 -12.89 5.83 12.90
CA THR A 71 -12.29 7.01 12.27
C THR A 71 -11.02 6.58 11.58
N ILE A 72 -11.02 6.64 10.26
CA ILE A 72 -9.83 6.38 9.46
C ILE A 72 -9.34 7.73 8.94
N ASN A 73 -8.18 8.17 9.40
CA ASN A 73 -7.58 9.40 8.88
C ASN A 73 -6.85 9.07 7.61
N ASN A 74 -7.11 9.74 6.50
CA ASN A 74 -6.25 9.60 5.33
C ASN A 74 -4.80 9.98 5.70
N ALA A 75 -3.90 9.83 4.75
CA ALA A 75 -2.51 10.05 5.05
C ALA A 75 -2.13 11.52 5.36
N SER A 76 -2.95 12.50 4.94
CA SER A 76 -2.81 13.89 5.36
C SER A 76 -3.39 14.18 6.75
N GLY A 77 -3.80 13.13 7.48
CA GLY A 77 -4.29 13.21 8.85
C GLY A 77 -5.73 13.68 8.95
N THR A 78 -6.45 13.84 7.83
CA THR A 78 -7.85 14.25 7.85
C THR A 78 -8.75 13.01 7.99
N PRO A 79 -9.74 13.04 8.91
CA PRO A 79 -10.68 11.95 9.05
C PRO A 79 -11.44 11.78 7.74
N ILE A 80 -11.50 10.55 7.25
CA ILE A 80 -12.27 10.18 6.08
C ILE A 80 -13.74 10.15 6.50
N THR A 81 -14.38 11.32 6.50
CA THR A 81 -15.82 11.47 6.64
C THR A 81 -16.42 11.58 5.24
N ARG A 82 -17.13 10.55 4.76
CA ARG A 82 -17.97 10.40 3.53
C ARG A 82 -17.49 11.02 2.18
N ALA A 83 -16.81 12.15 2.15
CA ALA A 83 -16.39 12.92 0.97
C ALA A 83 -15.29 12.28 0.11
N ASN A 84 -14.60 11.23 0.59
CA ASN A 84 -13.70 10.42 -0.25
C ASN A 84 -14.28 9.02 -0.58
N VAL A 85 -15.55 8.76 -0.20
CA VAL A 85 -16.31 7.61 -0.70
C VAL A 85 -16.67 7.92 -2.15
N SER A 86 -15.80 7.52 -3.08
CA SER A 86 -16.19 7.45 -4.48
C SER A 86 -17.33 6.45 -4.59
N THR A 87 -18.55 6.96 -4.76
CA THR A 87 -19.75 6.17 -5.09
C THR A 87 -19.65 5.49 -6.48
N SER A 88 -18.56 5.75 -7.19
CA SER A 88 -18.20 5.10 -8.44
C SER A 88 -17.06 4.11 -8.21
N ASN A 89 -17.00 3.07 -9.04
CA ASN A 89 -15.92 2.07 -9.12
C ASN A 89 -14.52 2.66 -9.44
N GLN A 90 -14.23 3.89 -9.06
CA GLN A 90 -12.95 4.54 -9.24
C GLN A 90 -12.00 4.11 -8.12
N THR A 91 -10.83 3.64 -8.54
CA THR A 91 -9.68 3.49 -7.65
C THR A 91 -9.37 4.86 -7.03
N PRO A 92 -9.37 4.99 -5.70
CA PRO A 92 -9.11 6.26 -5.04
C PRO A 92 -7.74 6.77 -5.49
N THR A 93 -7.72 7.97 -6.04
CA THR A 93 -6.47 8.63 -6.41
C THR A 93 -5.75 9.00 -5.12
N PRO A 94 -4.51 8.53 -4.91
CA PRO A 94 -3.74 8.89 -3.73
C PRO A 94 -3.53 10.40 -3.75
N ILE A 95 -4.07 11.08 -2.75
CA ILE A 95 -3.71 12.47 -2.47
C ILE A 95 -2.21 12.44 -2.10
N ASN A 96 -1.43 13.43 -2.52
CA ASN A 96 -0.06 13.69 -2.05
C ASN A 96 0.95 12.51 -2.01
N ASN A 97 0.85 11.52 -2.90
CA ASN A 97 1.67 10.28 -2.91
C ASN A 97 1.50 9.39 -1.67
N GLU A 98 0.36 9.50 -1.01
CA GLU A 98 0.04 8.74 0.18
C GLU A 98 -1.10 7.73 -0.04
N TRP A 99 -1.60 7.06 1.01
CA TRP A 99 -2.68 6.08 0.83
C TRP A 99 -4.05 6.75 0.80
N GLY A 100 -4.96 6.18 0.00
CA GLY A 100 -6.37 6.55 -0.07
C GLY A 100 -7.29 5.37 0.21
N ILE A 101 -8.54 5.66 0.54
CA ILE A 101 -9.61 4.67 0.75
C ILE A 101 -10.79 5.05 -0.14
N ALA A 102 -11.38 4.06 -0.79
CA ALA A 102 -12.68 4.18 -1.44
C ALA A 102 -13.57 3.03 -1.01
N TYR A 103 -14.87 3.23 -1.11
CA TYR A 103 -15.86 2.22 -0.84
C TYR A 103 -16.83 2.12 -2.01
N ASN A 104 -17.01 0.92 -2.53
CA ASN A 104 -17.99 0.63 -3.55
C ASN A 104 -19.25 0.08 -2.91
N HIS A 105 -20.31 0.89 -2.91
CA HIS A 105 -21.60 0.53 -2.31
C HIS A 105 -22.27 -0.65 -3.04
N ALA A 106 -22.11 -0.74 -4.36
CA ALA A 106 -22.72 -1.79 -5.17
C ALA A 106 -22.04 -3.16 -4.98
N SER A 107 -20.70 -3.19 -4.90
CA SER A 107 -19.97 -4.44 -4.65
C SER A 107 -19.79 -4.76 -3.18
N GLY A 108 -19.96 -3.79 -2.27
CA GLY A 108 -19.69 -3.95 -0.85
C GLY A 108 -18.20 -4.13 -0.58
N GLU A 109 -17.33 -3.43 -1.31
CA GLU A 109 -15.88 -3.58 -1.21
C GLU A 109 -15.23 -2.26 -0.79
N ILE A 110 -14.35 -2.34 0.18
CA ILE A 110 -13.46 -1.25 0.60
C ILE A 110 -12.13 -1.44 -0.11
N PHE A 111 -11.73 -0.46 -0.89
CA PHE A 111 -10.44 -0.41 -1.58
C PHE A 111 -9.48 0.46 -0.80
N LEU A 112 -8.35 -0.10 -0.39
CA LEU A 112 -7.22 0.65 0.16
C LEU A 112 -6.16 0.73 -0.94
N VAL A 113 -5.94 1.93 -1.46
CA VAL A 113 -5.00 2.14 -2.56
C VAL A 113 -3.80 2.92 -2.06
N ARG A 114 -2.62 2.31 -2.21
CA ARG A 114 -1.35 3.03 -2.17
C ARG A 114 -0.28 2.27 -2.94
N ILE A 115 0.52 3.07 -3.65
CA ILE A 115 1.99 3.09 -3.77
C ILE A 115 2.35 3.25 -5.24
N PRO A 116 2.72 4.46 -5.67
CA PRO A 116 3.41 4.62 -6.94
C PRO A 116 4.80 3.98 -6.84
N TYR A 117 5.07 2.92 -7.60
CA TYR A 117 6.46 2.51 -7.89
C TYR A 117 6.93 3.37 -9.06
N ALA A 118 7.92 4.24 -8.83
CA ALA A 118 8.42 5.15 -9.85
C ALA A 118 7.30 5.96 -10.58
N GLY A 119 6.22 6.31 -9.88
CA GLY A 119 5.08 7.05 -10.46
C GLY A 119 3.96 6.21 -11.09
N LYS A 120 3.97 4.87 -10.99
CA LYS A 120 2.92 3.99 -11.55
C LYS A 120 2.19 3.16 -10.49
N PHE A 121 0.86 3.03 -10.66
CA PHE A 121 -0.01 2.16 -9.87
C PHE A 121 0.26 0.69 -10.19
N PHE A 122 0.54 -0.12 -9.18
CA PHE A 122 0.84 -1.54 -9.39
C PHE A 122 0.05 -2.51 -8.51
N TRP A 123 -0.67 -2.08 -7.47
CA TRP A 123 -1.46 -2.99 -6.63
C TRP A 123 -2.52 -2.27 -5.79
N ASP A 124 -3.60 -2.99 -5.46
CA ASP A 124 -4.68 -2.55 -4.57
C ASP A 124 -4.92 -3.57 -3.46
N ILE A 125 -5.26 -3.13 -2.25
CA ILE A 125 -5.82 -4.00 -1.20
C ILE A 125 -7.34 -3.81 -1.20
N ILE A 126 -8.05 -4.91 -1.09
CA ILE A 126 -9.50 -4.93 -1.11
C ILE A 126 -10.00 -5.73 0.09
N LEU A 127 -10.96 -5.15 0.80
CA LEU A 127 -11.66 -5.75 1.91
C LEU A 127 -13.14 -5.83 1.54
N SER A 128 -13.69 -7.03 1.47
CA SER A 128 -15.11 -7.25 1.24
C SER A 128 -15.89 -7.07 2.54
N THR A 129 -16.93 -6.25 2.50
CA THR A 129 -17.87 -6.03 3.59
C THR A 129 -19.05 -7.00 3.59
N LYS A 130 -19.07 -7.96 2.64
CA LYS A 130 -20.08 -9.03 2.56
C LYS A 130 -19.71 -10.25 3.38
N ASP A 131 -18.43 -10.61 3.37
CA ASP A 131 -17.90 -11.83 4.00
C ASP A 131 -16.68 -11.57 4.89
N GLY A 132 -16.18 -10.33 4.94
CA GLY A 132 -14.98 -9.97 5.69
C GLY A 132 -13.69 -10.51 5.06
N SER A 133 -13.74 -11.01 3.81
CA SER A 133 -12.56 -11.47 3.09
C SER A 133 -11.66 -10.29 2.72
N CYS A 134 -10.35 -10.52 2.76
CA CYS A 134 -9.35 -9.52 2.38
C CYS A 134 -8.41 -10.13 1.36
N TYR A 135 -8.18 -9.39 0.28
CA TYR A 135 -7.29 -9.78 -0.80
C TYR A 135 -6.49 -8.58 -1.30
N VAL A 136 -5.32 -8.89 -1.84
CA VAL A 136 -4.41 -7.92 -2.41
C VAL A 136 -4.22 -8.26 -3.88
N ARG A 137 -4.46 -7.33 -4.80
CA ARG A 137 -4.25 -7.54 -6.23
C ARG A 137 -2.99 -6.81 -6.68
N GLY A 138 -1.99 -7.54 -7.17
CA GLY A 138 -0.80 -6.99 -7.80
C GLY A 138 -0.85 -7.10 -9.33
N ASN A 139 -0.41 -6.06 -10.03
CA ASN A 139 -0.32 -5.97 -11.47
C ASN A 139 0.97 -6.63 -11.97
N THR A 140 0.87 -7.60 -12.88
CA THR A 140 2.02 -8.38 -13.35
C THR A 140 2.99 -7.59 -14.23
N SER A 141 2.60 -6.43 -14.75
CA SER A 141 3.51 -5.53 -15.47
C SER A 141 4.57 -4.88 -14.57
N HIS A 142 4.48 -5.05 -13.24
CA HIS A 142 5.38 -4.45 -12.27
C HIS A 142 5.92 -5.51 -11.27
N PRO A 143 6.91 -6.33 -11.69
CA PRO A 143 7.40 -7.45 -10.88
C PRO A 143 8.09 -7.01 -9.57
N ASP A 144 8.74 -5.84 -9.55
CA ASP A 144 9.33 -5.29 -8.33
C ASP A 144 8.28 -4.95 -7.27
N GLY A 145 7.11 -4.50 -7.71
CA GLY A 145 5.98 -4.22 -6.85
C GLY A 145 5.39 -5.49 -6.21
N MET A 146 5.29 -6.56 -6.99
CA MET A 146 4.84 -7.85 -6.48
C MET A 146 5.76 -8.39 -5.37
N LYS A 147 7.08 -8.21 -5.50
CA LYS A 147 8.03 -8.58 -4.44
C LYS A 147 7.80 -7.80 -3.14
N VAL A 148 7.34 -6.55 -3.22
CA VAL A 148 6.97 -5.78 -2.02
C VAL A 148 5.77 -6.42 -1.33
N ILE A 149 4.72 -6.79 -2.08
CA ILE A 149 3.52 -7.47 -1.54
C ILE A 149 3.91 -8.77 -0.83
N GLU A 150 4.71 -9.61 -1.49
CA GLU A 150 5.20 -10.87 -0.91
C GLU A 150 6.05 -10.63 0.35
N SER A 151 6.84 -9.55 0.37
CA SER A 151 7.65 -9.18 1.54
C SER A 151 6.85 -8.68 2.75
N LEU A 152 5.55 -8.38 2.57
CA LEU A 152 4.61 -8.04 3.64
C LEU A 152 3.92 -9.27 4.23
N GLY A 153 4.16 -10.46 3.68
CA GLY A 153 3.62 -11.73 4.19
C GLY A 153 2.31 -12.19 3.53
N PHE A 154 1.83 -11.50 2.49
CA PHE A 154 0.63 -11.91 1.77
C PHE A 154 0.87 -13.19 0.95
N THR A 155 -0.06 -14.15 1.04
CA THR A 155 0.07 -15.46 0.38
C THR A 155 -0.62 -15.44 -0.98
N LYS A 156 0.07 -15.92 -2.02
CA LYS A 156 -0.47 -15.95 -3.39
C LYS A 156 -1.64 -16.94 -3.47
N SER A 157 -2.79 -16.51 -3.98
CA SER A 157 -4.02 -17.33 -4.03
C SER A 157 -4.45 -17.68 -5.45
N ALA A 158 -4.48 -16.73 -6.38
CA ALA A 158 -4.91 -16.95 -7.76
C ALA A 158 -4.39 -15.83 -8.67
N GLY A 159 -4.38 -16.02 -10.00
CA GLY A 159 -4.02 -14.95 -10.94
C GLY A 159 -4.74 -15.11 -12.27
N THR A 160 -5.08 -13.97 -12.88
CA THR A 160 -5.58 -13.86 -14.25
C THR A 160 -4.54 -13.12 -15.10
N SER A 161 -4.71 -13.05 -16.42
CA SER A 161 -3.79 -12.31 -17.28
C SER A 161 -3.71 -10.84 -16.83
N GLY A 162 -2.55 -10.40 -16.39
CA GLY A 162 -2.30 -9.03 -15.95
C GLY A 162 -2.35 -8.80 -14.43
N TRP A 163 -2.95 -9.71 -13.64
CA TRP A 163 -3.14 -9.52 -12.20
C TRP A 163 -2.95 -10.80 -11.38
N ILE A 164 -2.30 -10.68 -10.23
CA ILE A 164 -2.14 -11.74 -9.22
C ILE A 164 -2.82 -11.30 -7.94
N THR A 165 -3.62 -12.20 -7.37
CA THR A 165 -4.34 -11.99 -6.11
C THR A 165 -3.64 -12.75 -4.98
N TYR A 166 -3.48 -12.08 -3.85
CA TYR A 166 -2.93 -12.61 -2.61
C TYR A 166 -3.99 -12.52 -1.49
N ARG A 167 -3.99 -13.42 -0.52
CA ARG A 167 -4.87 -13.36 0.65
C ARG A 167 -4.19 -12.66 1.82
N CYS A 168 -4.99 -11.95 2.63
CA CYS A 168 -4.55 -11.27 3.86
C CYS A 168 -4.71 -12.15 5.11
N ASP A 169 -4.42 -13.45 4.98
CA ASP A 169 -4.57 -14.44 6.06
C ASP A 169 -3.57 -14.18 7.20
#